data_AF-A0A0K0TAM9-F1
#
_entry.id   AF-A0A0K0TAM9-F1
#
_cell.length_a   1.000
_cell.length_b   1.000
_cell.length_c   1.000
_cell.angle_alpha   90.00
_cell.angle_beta   90.00
_cell.angle_gamma   90.00
#
_symmetry.space_group_name_H-M   'P 1'
#
loop_
_entity.id
_entity.type
_entity.pdbx_description
1 polymer ?
#
loop_
_entity_poly.entity_id
_entity_poly.type
_entity_poly.pdbx_seq_one_letter_code
_entity_poly.pdbx_strand_id
1 'polypeptide(L)'
;MARGGARPGAGRKKKVVEEEYRGPLIEDYSKLTPVIYWQAILQDPKAPPSWRLMAADKLAPYKHAKPAPRRTDEGQGDFFPEDQSSDDATFSSLPPVRH
;
A
#
# COMPACT_ATOMS: atom_id res chain seq x y z
N MET A 1 -29.79 40.62 -34.09
CA MET A 1 -28.87 39.49 -33.80
C MET A 1 -28.76 39.34 -32.29
N ALA A 2 -29.28 38.26 -31.71
CA ALA A 2 -29.18 38.03 -30.27
C ALA A 2 -27.77 37.52 -29.92
N ARG A 3 -27.01 38.30 -29.16
CA ARG A 3 -25.71 37.89 -28.61
C ARG A 3 -25.97 36.77 -27.59
N GLY A 4 -25.63 35.53 -27.95
CA GLY A 4 -25.65 34.40 -27.02
C GLY A 4 -24.61 34.60 -25.92
N GLY A 5 -24.98 35.32 -24.86
CA GLY A 5 -24.14 35.51 -23.68
C GLY A 5 -24.10 34.24 -22.83
N ALA A 6 -22.94 33.95 -22.24
CA ALA A 6 -22.75 32.86 -21.29
C ALA A 6 -23.80 32.94 -20.18
N ARG A 7 -24.69 31.95 -20.11
CA ARG A 7 -25.69 31.84 -19.03
C ARG A 7 -24.96 31.53 -17.72
N PRO A 8 -25.41 32.03 -16.55
CA PRO A 8 -24.91 31.55 -15.27
C PRO A 8 -25.10 30.02 -15.20
N GLY A 9 -23.99 29.27 -15.10
CA GLY A 9 -23.98 27.81 -15.15
C GLY A 9 -23.55 27.19 -16.50
N ALA A 10 -23.35 27.97 -17.57
CA ALA A 10 -22.87 27.49 -18.87
C ALA A 10 -21.34 27.33 -18.98
N GLY A 11 -20.61 27.52 -17.88
CA GLY A 11 -19.17 27.30 -17.81
C GLY A 11 -18.83 25.82 -17.65
N ARG A 12 -17.82 25.33 -18.39
CA ARG A 12 -17.24 24.00 -18.16
C ARG A 12 -16.74 23.92 -16.72
N LYS A 13 -17.16 22.87 -15.98
CA LYS A 13 -16.66 22.62 -14.61
C LYS A 13 -15.13 22.67 -14.63
N LYS A 14 -14.54 23.49 -13.76
CA LYS A 14 -13.07 23.50 -13.60
C LYS A 14 -12.66 22.09 -13.18
N LYS A 15 -11.75 21.50 -13.95
CA LYS A 15 -11.18 20.20 -13.63
C LYS A 15 -10.42 20.38 -12.31
N VAL A 16 -10.80 19.62 -11.29
CA VAL A 16 -10.01 19.54 -10.07
C VAL A 16 -8.71 18.85 -10.48
N VAL A 17 -7.61 19.58 -10.40
CA VAL A 17 -6.29 19.03 -10.64
C VAL A 17 -5.86 18.47 -9.28
N GLU A 18 -5.95 17.15 -9.14
CA GLU A 18 -5.35 16.48 -7.99
C GLU A 18 -3.83 16.67 -8.06
N GLU A 19 -3.20 16.88 -6.90
CA GLU A 19 -1.75 17.04 -6.83
C GLU A 19 -1.08 15.76 -7.33
N GLU A 20 -0.36 15.88 -8.44
CA GLU A 20 0.34 14.76 -9.04
C GLU A 20 1.47 14.32 -8.11
N TYR A 21 1.51 13.01 -7.81
CA TYR A 21 2.53 12.43 -6.96
C TYR A 21 3.92 12.68 -7.56
N ARG A 22 4.77 13.41 -6.83
CA ARG A 22 6.10 13.85 -7.31
C ARG A 22 7.19 12.79 -7.20
N GLY A 23 6.87 11.60 -6.68
CA GLY A 23 7.86 10.55 -6.41
C GLY A 23 8.46 10.64 -4.99
N PRO A 24 9.26 9.63 -4.62
CA PRO A 24 9.95 9.59 -3.34
C PRO A 24 11.03 10.67 -3.25
N LEU A 25 11.24 11.23 -2.05
CA LEU A 25 12.36 12.13 -1.78
C LEU A 25 13.66 11.31 -1.73
N ILE A 26 14.61 11.61 -2.61
CA ILE A 26 15.90 10.93 -2.69
C ILE A 26 16.97 11.89 -2.19
N GLU A 27 17.59 11.55 -1.05
CA GLU A 27 18.65 12.35 -0.42
C GLU A 27 19.98 12.22 -1.18
N ASP A 28 20.32 11.00 -1.61
CA ASP A 28 21.60 10.64 -2.19
C ASP A 28 21.42 10.07 -3.61
N TYR A 29 21.56 10.91 -4.64
CA TYR A 29 21.44 10.48 -6.04
C TYR A 29 22.59 9.56 -6.49
N SER A 30 23.74 9.62 -5.83
CA SER A 30 24.92 8.82 -6.15
C SER A 30 24.71 7.31 -5.95
N LYS A 31 23.81 6.93 -5.03
CA LYS A 31 23.48 5.53 -4.71
C LYS A 31 22.15 5.09 -5.34
N LEU A 32 21.52 5.95 -6.15
CA LEU A 32 20.21 5.70 -6.71
C LEU A 32 20.32 4.62 -7.79
N THR A 33 19.90 3.40 -7.44
CA THR A 33 19.68 2.34 -8.41
C THR A 33 18.20 2.22 -8.73
N PRO A 34 17.83 1.70 -9.92
CA PRO A 34 16.41 1.47 -10.26
C PRO A 34 15.68 0.63 -9.21
N VAL A 35 16.36 -0.35 -8.62
CA VAL A 35 15.79 -1.21 -7.57
C VAL A 35 15.47 -0.40 -6.31
N ILE A 36 16.40 0.45 -5.86
CA ILE A 36 16.21 1.33 -4.68
C ILE A 36 15.07 2.33 -4.94
N TYR A 37 14.98 2.88 -6.15
CA TYR A 37 13.90 3.78 -6.54
C TYR A 37 12.52 3.13 -6.42
N TRP A 38 12.33 1.95 -7.04
CA TRP A 38 11.06 1.23 -6.98
C TRP A 38 10.73 0.77 -5.55
N GLN A 39 11.76 0.42 -4.77
CA GLN A 39 11.57 0.09 -3.36
C GLN A 39 11.05 1.27 -2.54
N ALA A 40 11.59 2.48 -2.80
CA ALA A 40 11.13 3.69 -2.13
C ALA A 40 9.66 4.01 -2.43
N ILE A 41 9.23 3.86 -3.70
CA ILE A 41 7.80 4.03 -4.08
C ILE A 41 6.92 3.00 -3.36
N LEU A 42 7.36 1.74 -3.30
CA LEU A 42 6.58 0.66 -2.68
C LEU A 42 6.35 0.90 -1.19
N GLN A 43 7.33 1.51 -0.51
CA GLN A 43 7.30 1.79 0.93
C GLN A 43 6.62 3.12 1.28
N ASP A 44 6.41 4.01 0.30
CA ASP A 44 5.81 5.32 0.55
C ASP A 44 4.28 5.24 0.72
N PRO A 45 3.72 5.56 1.91
CA PRO A 45 2.28 5.54 2.14
C PRO A 45 1.53 6.64 1.36
N LYS A 46 2.22 7.70 0.93
CA LYS A 46 1.63 8.79 0.14
C LYS A 46 1.58 8.45 -1.35
N ALA A 47 2.26 7.39 -1.78
CA ALA A 47 2.23 6.95 -3.17
C ALA A 47 0.84 6.41 -3.55
N PRO A 48 0.28 6.83 -4.69
CA PRO A 48 -1.01 6.33 -5.15
C PRO A 48 -0.95 4.81 -5.38
N PRO A 49 -2.07 4.07 -5.20
CA PRO A 49 -2.08 2.62 -5.31
C PRO A 49 -1.54 2.09 -6.64
N SER A 50 -1.83 2.77 -7.75
CA SER A 50 -1.36 2.41 -9.08
C SER A 50 0.16 2.38 -9.19
N TRP A 51 0.85 3.36 -8.59
CA TRP A 51 2.31 3.44 -8.57
C TRP A 51 2.91 2.33 -7.70
N ARG A 52 2.29 2.00 -6.57
CA ARG A 52 2.73 0.91 -5.70
C ARG A 52 2.58 -0.46 -6.37
N LEU A 53 1.49 -0.69 -7.11
CA LEU A 53 1.29 -1.91 -7.89
C LEU A 53 2.34 -2.03 -9.01
N MET A 54 2.56 -0.96 -9.77
CA MET A 54 3.61 -0.93 -10.79
C MET A 54 4.99 -1.19 -10.19
N ALA A 55 5.31 -0.58 -9.04
CA ALA A 55 6.55 -0.83 -8.34
C ALA A 55 6.70 -2.31 -7.95
N ALA A 56 5.64 -2.94 -7.43
CA ALA A 56 5.64 -4.35 -7.08
C ALA A 56 5.95 -5.24 -8.29
N ASP A 57 5.32 -5.00 -9.44
CA ASP A 57 5.57 -5.76 -10.68
C ASP A 57 7.03 -5.62 -11.15
N LYS A 58 7.60 -4.42 -11.07
CA LYS A 58 9.00 -4.17 -11.45
C LYS A 58 10.00 -4.77 -10.46
N LEU A 59 9.64 -4.89 -9.19
CA LEU A 59 10.49 -5.43 -8.13
C LEU A 59 10.39 -6.96 -8.00
N ALA A 60 9.27 -7.56 -8.41
CA ALA A 60 9.02 -8.99 -8.37
C ALA A 60 10.18 -9.87 -8.86
N PRO A 61 10.84 -9.58 -10.01
CA PRO A 61 11.94 -10.41 -10.48
C PRO A 61 13.22 -10.32 -9.63
N TYR A 62 13.37 -9.27 -8.83
CA TYR A 62 14.58 -9.02 -8.03
C TYR A 62 14.43 -9.37 -6.55
N LYS A 63 13.19 -9.48 -6.06
CA LYS A 63 12.89 -9.71 -4.64
C LYS A 63 12.44 -11.15 -4.42
N HIS A 64 13.38 -12.01 -4.09
CA HIS A 64 13.11 -13.40 -3.74
C HIS A 64 12.82 -13.56 -2.24
N ALA A 65 12.05 -14.59 -1.89
CA ALA A 65 11.85 -14.99 -0.50
C ALA A 65 13.21 -15.38 0.12
N LYS A 66 13.48 -14.91 1.34
CA LYS A 66 14.65 -15.39 2.09
C LYS A 66 14.43 -16.86 2.44
N PRO A 67 15.41 -17.75 2.18
CA PRO A 67 15.29 -19.13 2.59
C PRO A 67 15.11 -19.20 4.11
N ALA A 68 14.34 -20.19 4.57
CA ALA A 68 14.18 -20.43 6.00
C ALA A 68 15.57 -20.58 6.66
N PRO A 69 15.75 -20.06 7.90
CA PRO A 69 17.00 -20.25 8.62
C PRO A 69 17.30 -21.75 8.69
N ARG A 70 18.52 -22.14 8.28
CA ARG A 70 18.95 -23.54 8.41
C ARG A 70 18.97 -23.87 9.91
N ARG A 71 18.26 -24.91 10.30
CA ARG A 71 18.42 -25.52 11.63
C ARG A 71 19.88 -25.98 11.73
N THR A 72 20.67 -25.33 12.55
CA THR A 72 21.93 -25.89 13.03
C THR A 72 21.58 -26.95 14.05
N ASP A 73 22.11 -28.17 13.89
CA ASP A 73 21.89 -29.33 14.78
C ASP A 73 22.55 -29.17 16.16
N GLU A 74 22.51 -27.97 16.73
CA GLU A 74 22.97 -27.68 18.09
C GLU A 74 21.92 -26.81 18.78
N GLY A 75 21.07 -27.43 19.59
CA GLY A 75 20.29 -26.73 20.61
C GLY A 75 18.90 -26.27 20.17
N GLN A 76 17.95 -27.15 20.41
CA GLN A 76 16.51 -26.90 20.56
C GLN A 76 16.20 -25.60 21.33
N GLY A 77 15.36 -24.75 20.74
CA GLY A 77 14.82 -23.53 21.35
C GLY A 77 13.68 -22.95 20.49
N ASP A 78 12.51 -23.57 20.63
CA ASP A 78 11.16 -23.07 20.38
C ASP A 78 10.88 -22.26 19.11
N PHE A 79 10.51 -23.02 18.07
CA PHE A 79 9.61 -22.54 17.03
C PHE A 79 8.21 -22.44 17.64
N PHE A 80 7.71 -21.23 17.91
CA PHE A 80 6.28 -21.00 18.15
C PHE A 80 5.58 -20.81 16.81
N PRO A 81 4.76 -21.77 16.33
CA PRO A 81 3.75 -21.47 15.33
C PRO A 81 2.54 -20.90 16.08
N GLU A 82 2.35 -19.58 16.05
CA GLU A 82 1.09 -19.02 16.55
C GLU A 82 0.02 -19.21 15.48
N ASP A 83 -0.71 -20.30 15.68
CA ASP A 83 -1.96 -20.79 15.10
C ASP A 83 -2.64 -19.92 14.05
N GLN A 84 -2.67 -20.44 12.82
CA GLN A 84 -3.84 -20.29 11.97
C GLN A 84 -4.83 -21.41 12.32
N SER A 85 -5.85 -21.11 13.12
CA SER A 85 -7.11 -21.86 13.08
C SER A 85 -8.26 -20.87 12.87
N SER A 86 -8.85 -20.98 11.69
CA SER A 86 -10.13 -20.40 11.34
C SER A 86 -11.27 -21.21 11.98
N ASP A 87 -12.42 -20.54 12.07
CA ASP A 87 -13.76 -21.12 12.22
C ASP A 87 -14.17 -21.51 13.65
N ASP A 88 -15.07 -20.74 14.28
CA ASP A 88 -16.50 -21.08 14.34
C ASP A 88 -17.28 -20.07 15.20
N ALA A 89 -18.57 -19.98 14.94
CA ALA A 89 -19.53 -18.98 15.41
C ALA A 89 -19.61 -18.77 16.94
N THR A 90 -19.78 -17.50 17.36
CA THR A 90 -20.58 -17.20 18.56
C THR A 90 -21.22 -15.82 18.47
N PHE A 91 -22.37 -15.85 17.81
CA PHE A 91 -23.53 -15.00 18.06
C PHE A 91 -23.76 -14.75 19.57
N SER A 92 -23.98 -13.49 19.92
CA SER A 92 -24.76 -13.02 21.09
C SER A 92 -24.23 -13.29 22.51
N SER A 93 -23.74 -12.23 23.16
CA SER A 93 -24.04 -12.03 24.59
C SER A 93 -24.07 -10.53 24.94
N LEU A 94 -25.19 -9.87 24.64
CA LEU A 94 -25.56 -8.64 25.36
C LEU A 94 -25.90 -9.02 26.82
N PRO A 95 -25.47 -8.26 27.84
CA PRO A 95 -25.78 -8.56 29.23
C PRO A 95 -27.28 -8.31 29.52
N PRO A 96 -27.93 -9.10 30.40
CA PRO A 96 -29.33 -8.89 30.75
C PRO A 96 -29.52 -7.62 31.58
N VAL A 97 -30.47 -6.78 31.15
CA VAL A 97 -31.00 -5.65 31.91
C VAL A 97 -31.75 -6.20 33.12
N ARG A 98 -31.36 -5.79 34.33
CA ARG A 98 -32.10 -6.09 35.57
C ARG A 98 -33.26 -5.11 35.72
N HIS A 99 -34.48 -5.63 35.87
CA HIS A 99 -35.65 -4.89 36.34
C HIS A 99 -35.67 -4.82 37.87
#